data_AF-H8X8A6-F1
#
_entry.id   AF-H8X8A6-F1
#
_cell.length_a   1.000
_cell.length_b   1.000
_cell.length_c   1.000
_cell.angle_alpha   90.00
_cell.angle_beta   90.00
_cell.angle_gamma   90.00
#
_symmetry.space_group_name_H-M   'P 1'
#
loop_
_entity.id
_entity.type
_entity.pdbx_description
1 polymer ?
#
loop_
_entity_poly.entity_id
_entity_poly.type
_entity_poly.pdbx_seq_one_letter_code
_entity_poly.pdbx_strand_id
1 'polypeptide(L)'
;MDEFVKFTVEYKSLSQKQSYVKFEINDSLMFTISESALRSNGLIGSRKITKEPMSIIFNMGLSKIWNPKLQVEDLQLPAKFYIDYIRIYQPSDAIDLTCDPDDFPTSVYIQSHANAYTNWELNTWNDAGYEFPRNSLENKCRSPSMFGPS
;
A
#
# COMPACT_ATOMS: atom_id res chain seq x y z
N MET A 1 29.70 10.29 16.87
CA MET A 1 29.39 11.18 15.73
C MET A 1 28.21 10.52 15.07
N ASP A 2 27.06 11.18 15.05
CA ASP A 2 25.84 10.58 14.53
C ASP A 2 25.95 10.54 12.99
N GLU A 3 25.80 9.36 12.42
CA GLU A 3 25.90 9.15 10.97
C GLU A 3 24.51 8.92 10.39
N PHE A 4 24.18 9.65 9.33
CA PHE A 4 22.94 9.41 8.58
C PHE A 4 23.08 8.16 7.72
N VAL A 5 22.06 7.30 7.77
CA VAL A 5 21.97 6.10 6.92
C VAL A 5 20.94 6.34 5.84
N LYS A 6 21.27 5.97 4.60
CA LYS A 6 20.34 6.05 3.48
C LYS A 6 19.55 4.75 3.35
N PHE A 7 18.23 4.86 3.42
CA PHE A 7 17.30 3.77 3.12
C PHE A 7 16.64 4.03 1.77
N THR A 8 16.62 3.01 0.91
CA THR A 8 15.94 3.07 -0.39
C THR A 8 14.88 1.98 -0.45
N VAL A 9 13.69 2.34 -0.94
CA VAL A 9 12.65 1.40 -1.33
C VAL A 9 12.36 1.62 -2.82
N GLU A 10 12.68 0.63 -3.65
CA GLU A 10 12.25 0.60 -5.04
C GLU A 10 10.96 -0.21 -5.13
N TYR A 11 9.87 0.44 -5.54
CA TYR A 11 8.56 -0.19 -5.63
C TYR A 11 8.10 -0.23 -7.09
N LYS A 12 7.94 -1.45 -7.62
CA LYS A 12 7.49 -1.65 -9.00
C LYS A 12 6.29 -2.59 -9.02
N SER A 13 5.14 -2.07 -9.45
CA SER A 13 3.90 -2.84 -9.57
C SER A 13 3.43 -2.81 -11.01
N LEU A 14 3.49 -3.97 -11.68
CA LEU A 14 3.19 -4.09 -13.11
C LEU A 14 1.95 -4.97 -13.34
N SER A 15 1.38 -4.88 -14.55
CA SER A 15 0.29 -5.75 -14.98
C SER A 15 0.70 -7.19 -15.24
N GLN A 16 1.99 -7.43 -15.52
CA GLN A 16 2.56 -8.73 -15.84
C GLN A 16 3.71 -9.09 -14.88
N LYS A 17 4.07 -10.38 -14.84
CA LYS A 17 4.93 -11.10 -13.87
C LYS A 17 6.34 -10.54 -13.60
N GLN A 18 6.44 -9.28 -13.21
CA GLN A 18 7.67 -8.52 -13.07
C GLN A 18 7.60 -7.49 -11.93
N SER A 19 6.55 -7.56 -11.09
CA SER A 19 6.44 -6.69 -9.92
C SER A 19 7.43 -7.11 -8.84
N TYR A 20 8.00 -6.13 -8.15
CA TYR A 20 8.87 -6.36 -7.00
C TYR A 20 8.90 -5.16 -6.06
N VAL A 21 9.38 -5.42 -4.85
CA VAL A 21 9.82 -4.39 -3.90
C VAL A 21 11.24 -4.71 -3.50
N LYS A 22 12.17 -3.75 -3.67
CA LYS A 22 13.56 -3.88 -3.21
C LYS A 22 13.81 -2.94 -2.05
N PHE A 23 14.63 -3.39 -1.13
CA PHE A 23 15.08 -2.63 0.02
C PHE A 23 16.60 -2.55 0.01
N GLU A 24 17.14 -1.34 0.12
CA GLU A 24 18.58 -1.10 0.13
C GLU A 24 18.96 -0.25 1.34
N ILE A 25 20.18 -0.48 1.82
CA ILE A 25 20.83 0.34 2.86
C ILE A 25 22.16 0.81 2.29
N ASN A 26 22.38 2.12 2.26
CA ASN A 26 23.58 2.74 1.70
C ASN A 26 23.96 2.20 0.31
N ASP A 27 22.98 2.13 -0.61
CA ASP A 27 23.11 1.58 -1.98
C ASP A 27 23.44 0.09 -2.08
N SER A 28 23.42 -0.64 -0.96
CA SER A 28 23.58 -2.09 -0.94
C SER A 28 22.20 -2.76 -0.86
N LEU A 29 21.90 -3.62 -1.84
CA LEU A 29 20.67 -4.40 -1.86
C LEU A 29 20.62 -5.37 -0.67
N MET A 30 19.60 -5.23 0.17
CA MET A 30 19.40 -6.09 1.33
C MET A 30 18.51 -7.28 0.99
N PHE A 31 17.35 -7.03 0.40
CA PHE A 31 16.44 -8.08 -0.03
C PHE A 31 15.46 -7.57 -1.09
N THR A 32 14.89 -8.53 -1.83
CA THR A 32 13.87 -8.29 -2.83
C THR A 32 12.66 -9.17 -2.54
N ILE A 33 11.48 -8.55 -2.48
CA ILE A 33 10.20 -9.25 -2.48
C ILE A 33 9.73 -9.30 -3.93
N SER A 34 9.76 -10.49 -4.53
CA SER A 34 9.19 -10.74 -5.87
C SER A 34 7.78 -11.31 -5.76
N GLU A 35 7.01 -11.25 -6.85
CA GLU A 35 5.69 -11.91 -6.93
C GLU A 35 5.73 -13.39 -6.54
N SER A 36 6.85 -14.09 -6.79
CA SER A 36 7.00 -15.50 -6.44
C SER A 36 6.93 -15.76 -4.92
N ALA A 37 7.34 -14.78 -4.10
CA ALA A 37 7.23 -14.85 -2.64
C ALA A 37 5.78 -14.70 -2.16
N LEU A 38 4.90 -14.14 -3.00
CA LEU A 38 3.48 -13.89 -2.72
C LEU A 38 2.55 -14.92 -3.37
N ARG A 39 3.10 -16.05 -3.85
CA ARG A 39 2.32 -17.15 -4.42
C ARG A 39 1.30 -17.73 -3.43
N SER A 40 0.30 -18.40 -3.98
CA SER A 40 -0.66 -19.17 -3.19
C SER A 40 0.01 -20.30 -2.41
N ASN A 41 -0.60 -20.66 -1.29
CA ASN A 41 -0.35 -21.90 -0.54
C ASN A 41 -1.68 -22.63 -0.28
N GLY A 42 -1.67 -23.69 0.52
CA GLY A 42 -2.88 -24.49 0.79
C GLY A 42 -4.03 -23.73 1.50
N LEU A 43 -3.77 -22.53 2.05
CA LEU A 43 -4.74 -21.74 2.80
C LEU A 43 -5.00 -20.35 2.20
N ILE A 44 -4.07 -19.80 1.44
CA ILE A 44 -4.08 -18.40 0.97
C ILE A 44 -3.82 -18.38 -0.54
N GLY A 45 -4.64 -17.61 -1.27
CA GLY A 45 -4.46 -17.38 -2.70
C GLY A 45 -3.20 -16.57 -3.05
N SER A 46 -2.90 -16.45 -4.34
CA SER A 46 -1.79 -15.62 -4.80
C SER A 46 -2.12 -14.15 -4.57
N ARG A 47 -1.16 -13.40 -4.01
CA ARG A 47 -1.29 -11.97 -3.71
C ARG A 47 -0.46 -11.17 -4.70
N LYS A 48 -0.98 -10.01 -5.09
CA LYS A 48 -0.27 -9.06 -5.94
C LYS A 48 0.44 -8.04 -5.06
N ILE A 49 1.56 -7.52 -5.56
CA ILE A 49 2.11 -6.24 -5.07
C ILE A 49 1.05 -5.18 -5.39
N THR A 50 0.75 -4.28 -4.44
CA THR A 50 -0.37 -3.34 -4.61
C THR A 50 -0.19 -2.47 -5.85
N LYS A 51 -1.29 -2.24 -6.55
CA LYS A 51 -1.35 -1.35 -7.72
C LYS A 51 -1.98 -0.01 -7.38
N GLU A 52 -2.49 0.10 -6.16
CA GLU A 52 -3.14 1.31 -5.68
C GLU A 52 -2.08 2.33 -5.25
N PRO A 53 -2.40 3.64 -5.31
CA PRO A 53 -1.55 4.67 -4.76
C PRO A 53 -1.19 4.40 -3.30
N MET A 54 0.06 4.65 -2.93
CA MET A 54 0.54 4.49 -1.56
C MET A 54 1.09 5.82 -1.02
N SER A 55 1.04 5.99 0.29
CA SER A 55 1.71 7.08 1.00
C SER A 55 2.93 6.57 1.75
N ILE A 56 3.91 7.46 1.97
CA ILE A 56 5.09 7.17 2.78
C ILE A 56 4.83 7.72 4.18
N ILE A 57 5.00 6.88 5.20
CA ILE A 57 4.83 7.25 6.60
C ILE A 57 6.16 7.03 7.32
N PHE A 58 6.62 8.07 8.01
CA PHE A 58 7.73 7.99 8.95
C PHE A 58 7.20 8.25 10.35
N ASN A 59 7.37 7.29 11.25
CA ASN A 59 6.90 7.39 12.63
C ASN A 59 7.91 6.81 13.62
N MET A 60 7.84 7.29 14.86
CA MET A 60 8.55 6.71 15.99
C MET A 60 7.52 6.10 16.94
N GLY A 61 7.56 4.78 17.11
CA GLY A 61 6.60 4.03 17.91
C GLY A 61 7.25 3.30 19.08
N LEU A 62 6.54 3.22 20.21
CA LEU A 62 6.95 2.48 21.39
C LEU A 62 5.85 1.48 21.77
N SER A 63 6.18 0.20 21.87
CA SER A 63 5.19 -0.84 22.20
C SER A 63 5.81 -1.99 22.97
N LYS A 64 5.24 -2.30 24.14
CA LYS A 64 5.59 -3.50 24.93
C LYS A 64 5.11 -4.80 24.29
N ILE A 65 4.16 -4.74 23.35
CA ILE A 65 3.68 -5.93 22.63
C ILE A 65 4.76 -6.46 21.67
N TRP A 66 5.41 -5.57 20.93
CA TRP A 66 6.47 -5.94 19.97
C TRP A 66 7.86 -6.02 20.61
N ASN A 67 8.06 -5.35 21.74
CA ASN A 67 9.28 -5.47 22.54
C ASN A 67 8.93 -5.78 24.01
N PRO A 68 8.70 -7.07 24.36
CA PRO A 68 8.28 -7.47 25.71
C PRO A 68 9.30 -7.16 26.81
N LYS A 69 10.57 -6.99 26.43
CA LYS A 69 11.68 -6.67 27.34
C LYS A 69 11.95 -5.16 27.48
N LEU A 70 11.07 -4.33 26.91
CA LEU A 70 11.20 -2.89 26.99
C LEU A 70 11.04 -2.40 28.43
N GLN A 71 12.12 -1.86 28.97
CA GLN A 71 12.14 -1.07 30.20
C GLN A 71 12.11 0.40 29.81
N VAL A 72 11.02 1.09 30.14
CA VAL A 72 10.78 2.48 29.69
C VAL A 72 11.66 3.45 30.49
N GLU A 73 11.97 3.06 31.72
CA GLU A 73 12.79 3.79 32.68
C GLU A 73 14.25 3.92 32.20
N ASP A 74 14.71 2.98 31.37
CA ASP A 74 16.06 2.99 30.77
C ASP A 74 16.14 3.89 29.53
N LEU A 75 15.02 4.43 29.05
CA LEU A 75 14.98 5.25 27.83
C LEU A 75 15.40 6.70 28.13
N GLN A 76 16.32 7.22 27.32
CA GLN A 76 16.64 8.63 27.31
C GLN A 76 15.62 9.38 26.46
N LEU A 77 14.68 10.05 27.12
CA LEU A 77 13.63 10.86 26.48
C LEU A 77 13.87 12.36 26.71
N PRO A 78 13.57 13.23 25.73
CA PRO A 78 12.94 12.92 24.45
C PRO A 78 13.92 12.33 23.42
N ALA A 79 13.55 11.21 22.81
CA ALA A 79 14.25 10.67 21.66
C ALA A 79 13.95 11.52 20.42
N LYS A 80 14.93 11.65 19.53
CA LYS A 80 14.81 12.43 18.30
C LYS A 80 15.10 11.53 17.10
N PHE A 81 14.19 11.54 16.13
CA PHE A 81 14.35 10.86 14.85
C PHE A 81 14.57 11.90 13.77
N TYR A 82 15.80 12.00 13.26
CA TYR A 82 16.18 13.02 12.29
C TYR A 82 16.09 12.47 10.86
N ILE A 83 15.50 13.26 9.97
CA ILE A 83 15.44 12.99 8.53
C ILE A 83 16.12 14.16 7.85
N ASP A 84 17.24 13.90 7.19
CA ASP A 84 17.99 14.93 6.46
C ASP A 84 17.27 15.31 5.16
N TYR A 85 16.91 14.30 4.37
CA TYR A 85 16.16 14.53 3.13
C TYR A 85 15.30 13.32 2.76
N ILE A 86 14.33 13.58 1.88
CA ILE A 86 13.52 12.57 1.20
C ILE A 86 13.67 12.81 -0.30
N ARG A 87 13.90 11.74 -1.08
CA ARG A 87 13.89 11.79 -2.55
C ARG A 87 12.86 10.79 -3.06
N ILE A 88 12.01 11.25 -3.96
CA ILE A 88 11.00 10.44 -4.65
C ILE A 88 11.36 10.47 -6.13
N TYR A 89 11.43 9.29 -6.74
CA TYR A 89 11.75 9.12 -8.15
C TYR A 89 10.54 8.51 -8.86
N GLN A 90 10.20 9.07 -10.01
CA GLN A 90 9.24 8.51 -10.96
C GLN A 90 10.01 8.17 -12.25
N PRO A 91 9.71 7.05 -12.93
CA PRO A 91 10.30 6.77 -14.24
C PRO A 91 10.02 7.92 -15.21
N SER A 92 11.05 8.37 -15.93
CA SER A 92 10.96 9.55 -16.81
C SER A 92 10.00 9.37 -18.00
N ASP A 93 9.72 8.12 -18.35
CA ASP A 93 8.84 7.69 -19.43
C ASP A 93 7.41 7.37 -18.97
N ALA A 94 7.15 7.39 -17.66
CA ALA A 94 5.84 7.10 -17.05
C ALA A 94 5.43 8.22 -16.08
N ILE A 95 5.52 9.47 -16.56
CA ILE A 95 5.05 10.64 -15.82
C ILE A 95 3.54 10.69 -15.97
N ASP A 96 2.85 10.24 -14.93
CA ASP A 96 1.44 10.45 -14.75
C ASP A 96 1.21 11.17 -13.42
N LEU A 97 0.63 12.36 -13.50
CA LEU A 97 0.28 13.22 -12.37
C LEU A 97 -1.24 13.35 -12.24
N THR A 98 -2.01 12.40 -12.78
CA THR A 98 -3.46 12.37 -12.61
C THR A 98 -3.86 11.57 -11.37
N CYS A 99 -4.95 11.99 -10.73
CA CYS A 99 -5.61 11.20 -9.68
C CYS A 99 -6.62 10.19 -10.26
N ASP A 100 -6.76 10.14 -11.58
CA ASP A 100 -7.75 9.32 -12.30
C ASP A 100 -7.14 8.69 -13.57
N PRO A 101 -6.23 7.72 -13.44
CA PRO A 101 -5.60 7.10 -14.59
C PRO A 101 -6.58 6.18 -15.32
N ASP A 102 -6.46 6.04 -16.64
CA ASP A 102 -7.40 5.26 -17.47
C ASP A 102 -7.57 3.80 -16.99
N ASP A 103 -6.50 3.20 -16.47
CA ASP A 103 -6.50 1.84 -15.93
C ASP A 103 -7.17 1.71 -14.55
N PHE A 104 -7.37 2.82 -13.83
CA PHE A 104 -8.02 2.90 -12.51
C PHE A 104 -8.89 4.17 -12.42
N PRO A 105 -10.11 4.17 -13.01
CA PRO A 105 -11.01 5.33 -13.04
C PRO A 105 -11.61 5.60 -11.65
N THR A 106 -10.76 6.11 -10.78
CA THR A 106 -10.98 6.35 -9.36
C THR A 106 -12.00 7.46 -9.17
N SER A 107 -11.98 8.49 -10.02
CA SER A 107 -12.96 9.59 -9.98
C SER A 107 -14.37 9.09 -10.23
N VAL A 108 -14.58 8.28 -11.28
CA VAL A 108 -15.90 7.70 -11.60
C VAL A 108 -16.37 6.77 -10.48
N TYR A 109 -15.45 5.99 -9.90
CA TYR A 109 -15.78 5.11 -8.78
C TYR A 109 -16.21 5.89 -7.53
N ILE A 110 -15.46 6.93 -7.14
CA ILE A 110 -15.82 7.80 -6.01
C ILE A 110 -17.15 8.52 -6.28
N GLN A 111 -17.36 9.04 -7.48
CA GLN A 111 -18.62 9.70 -7.84
C GLN A 111 -19.82 8.74 -7.76
N SER A 112 -19.67 7.51 -8.22
CA SER A 112 -20.73 6.48 -8.10
C SER A 112 -20.95 5.97 -6.68
N HIS A 113 -19.99 6.22 -5.77
CA HIS A 113 -20.04 5.80 -4.37
C HIS A 113 -19.91 6.98 -3.37
N ALA A 114 -20.37 8.18 -3.76
CA ALA A 114 -20.05 9.43 -3.04
C ALA A 114 -20.36 9.37 -1.55
N ASN A 115 -21.48 8.76 -1.14
CA ASN A 115 -21.89 8.67 0.26
C ASN A 115 -20.84 7.96 1.15
N ALA A 116 -20.14 6.96 0.60
CA ALA A 116 -19.07 6.25 1.31
C ALA A 116 -17.80 7.09 1.48
N TYR A 117 -17.59 8.09 0.63
CA TYR A 117 -16.36 8.90 0.60
C TYR A 117 -16.54 10.32 1.15
N THR A 118 -17.78 10.78 1.35
CA THR A 118 -18.07 12.12 1.88
C THR A 118 -18.56 12.11 3.33
N ASN A 119 -19.02 10.98 3.85
CA ASN A 119 -19.54 10.87 5.22
C ASN A 119 -18.63 10.00 6.09
N TRP A 120 -17.90 10.65 7.00
CA TRP A 120 -16.95 10.01 7.90
C TRP A 120 -17.59 9.14 8.98
N GLU A 121 -18.90 9.29 9.23
CA GLU A 121 -19.63 8.52 10.24
C GLU A 121 -19.97 7.10 9.76
N LEU A 122 -19.89 6.85 8.45
CA LEU A 122 -20.23 5.58 7.82
C LEU A 122 -18.99 4.68 7.77
N ASN A 123 -19.05 3.55 8.47
CA ASN A 123 -17.91 2.66 8.64
C ASN A 123 -18.05 1.34 7.85
N THR A 124 -19.21 1.11 7.22
CA THR A 124 -19.44 -0.05 6.37
C THR A 124 -20.09 0.35 5.04
N TRP A 125 -19.90 -0.49 4.01
CA TRP A 125 -20.57 -0.30 2.71
C TRP A 125 -22.10 -0.30 2.85
N ASN A 126 -22.63 -1.12 3.75
CA ASN A 126 -24.06 -1.20 4.00
C ASN A 126 -24.60 0.10 4.64
N ASP A 127 -23.85 0.69 5.57
CA ASP A 127 -24.21 2.00 6.16
C ASP A 127 -24.18 3.12 5.10
N ALA A 128 -23.29 2.99 4.10
CA ALA A 128 -23.22 3.87 2.95
C ALA A 128 -24.29 3.61 1.88
N GLY A 129 -25.11 2.55 2.02
CA GLY A 129 -26.17 2.20 1.08
C GLY A 129 -25.71 1.37 -0.12
N TYR A 130 -24.54 0.72 -0.04
CA TYR A 130 -23.96 -0.08 -1.12
C TYR A 130 -23.78 -1.54 -0.71
N GLU A 131 -23.86 -2.46 -1.69
CA GLU A 131 -23.52 -3.86 -1.45
C GLU A 131 -22.02 -4.02 -1.23
N PHE A 132 -21.63 -4.85 -0.25
CA PHE A 132 -20.23 -5.19 -0.04
C PHE A 132 -19.66 -5.90 -1.29
N PRO A 133 -18.46 -5.52 -1.78
CA PRO A 133 -17.85 -6.15 -2.94
C PRO A 133 -17.72 -7.66 -2.74
N ARG A 134 -18.33 -8.44 -3.63
CA ARG A 134 -18.29 -9.90 -3.55
C ARG A 134 -16.88 -10.40 -3.88
N ASN A 135 -16.45 -11.47 -3.22
CA ASN A 135 -15.20 -12.15 -3.53
C ASN A 135 -15.44 -13.56 -4.11
N SER A 136 -14.46 -14.06 -4.87
CA SER A 136 -14.53 -15.38 -5.51
C SER A 136 -14.30 -16.53 -4.53
N LEU A 137 -13.74 -16.27 -3.34
CA LEU A 137 -13.51 -17.28 -2.29
C LEU A 137 -14.83 -17.81 -1.72
N GLU A 138 -15.88 -16.99 -1.69
CA GLU A 138 -17.23 -17.42 -1.30
C GLU A 138 -18.11 -17.86 -2.49
N ASN A 139 -17.55 -18.02 -3.71
CA ASN A 139 -18.31 -18.32 -4.92
C ASN A 139 -19.43 -17.32 -5.26
N LYS A 140 -19.30 -16.05 -4.86
CA LYS A 140 -20.33 -15.01 -5.07
C LYS A 140 -20.01 -13.98 -6.16
N CYS A 141 -18.86 -14.05 -6.81
CA CYS A 141 -18.53 -13.15 -7.93
C CYS A 141 -19.19 -13.59 -9.25
N ARG A 142 -20.01 -12.73 -9.85
CA ARG A 142 -20.13 -12.66 -11.31
C ARG A 142 -19.13 -11.60 -11.79
N SER A 143 -18.44 -11.87 -12.90
CA SER A 143 -17.62 -10.85 -13.56
C SER A 143 -18.49 -9.63 -13.87
N PRO A 144 -18.01 -8.39 -13.64
CA PRO A 144 -18.71 -7.21 -14.11
C PRO A 144 -18.88 -7.35 -15.62
N SER A 145 -20.11 -7.23 -16.13
CA SER A 145 -20.33 -7.06 -17.56
C SER A 145 -19.76 -5.69 -17.92
N MET A 146 -18.51 -5.65 -18.36
CA MET A 146 -18.04 -4.51 -19.13
C MET A 146 -18.98 -4.41 -20.34
N PHE A 147 -19.58 -3.24 -20.54
CA PHE A 147 -20.62 -2.91 -21.52
C PHE A 147 -22.06 -3.18 -21.04
N GLY A 148 -22.74 -2.11 -20.61
CA GLY A 148 -24.20 -2.05 -20.55
C GLY A 148 -24.83 -2.00 -21.95
N PRO A 149 -26.15 -2.16 -22.06
CA PRO A 149 -26.84 -2.31 -23.35
C PRO A 149 -26.94 -0.99 -24.11
N SER A 150 -26.85 -1.10 -25.44
CA SER A 150 -27.22 -0.07 -26.43
C SER A 150 -28.69 0.32 -26.35
#